data_AF-A0A238LC80-F1
#
_entry.id   AF-A0A238LC80-F1
#
_cell.length_a   1.000
_cell.length_b   1.000
_cell.length_c   1.000
_cell.angle_alpha   90.00
_cell.angle_beta   90.00
_cell.angle_gamma   90.00
#
_symmetry.space_group_name_H-M   'P 1'
#
loop_
_entity.id
_entity.type
_entity.pdbx_description
1 polymer ?
#
loop_
_entity_poly.entity_id
_entity_poly.type
_entity_poly.pdbx_seq_one_letter_code
_entity_poly.pdbx_strand_id
1 'polypeptide(L)'
;MLAWRGSPRVRQTCAPILEAAPGGVRIELAGQVIAQSQAAVRVVGATEAPLYYVPAHHVDMDRLHPSDRQGKSDWGGRIAYFHLIGPEGLIPEAVWFFPEPPPEYRALRSHLAFFPQAVDEAWVGQARVQPYAGAQDGGWVTTDEAMPEPVPVYDPLRAARSAGASR
;
A
#
# COMPACT_ATOMS: atom_id res chain seq x y z
N MET A 1 33.16 -23.24 15.45
CA MET A 1 33.18 -21.90 14.84
C MET A 1 32.42 -21.96 13.53
N LEU A 2 31.14 -21.57 13.51
CA LEU A 2 30.38 -21.41 12.26
C LEU A 2 29.76 -20.02 12.28
N ALA A 3 30.25 -19.18 11.37
CA ALA A 3 29.82 -17.81 11.16
C ALA A 3 28.42 -17.81 10.53
N TRP A 4 27.49 -17.13 11.20
CA TRP A 4 26.15 -16.83 10.70
C TRP A 4 26.26 -15.81 9.55
N ARG A 5 25.84 -16.19 8.34
CA ARG A 5 25.61 -15.26 7.23
C ARG A 5 24.11 -14.98 7.17
N GLY A 6 23.73 -13.72 7.35
CA GLY A 6 22.36 -13.28 7.50
C GLY A 6 21.41 -13.78 6.41
N SER A 7 20.20 -14.14 6.82
CA SER A 7 19.12 -14.56 5.93
C SER A 7 18.78 -13.45 4.93
N PRO A 8 18.77 -13.72 3.61
CA PRO A 8 18.25 -12.77 2.65
C PRO A 8 16.74 -12.65 2.87
N ARG A 9 16.22 -11.41 3.01
CA ARG A 9 14.78 -11.17 2.88
C ARG A 9 14.34 -11.78 1.55
N VAL A 10 13.38 -12.70 1.57
CA VAL A 10 12.79 -13.25 0.36
C VAL A 10 12.31 -12.06 -0.47
N ARG A 11 12.97 -11.80 -1.60
CA ARG A 11 12.44 -10.83 -2.58
C ARG A 11 11.09 -11.37 -3.02
N GLN A 12 10.02 -10.61 -2.86
CA GLN A 12 8.75 -10.95 -3.51
C GLN A 12 9.02 -11.12 -5.00
N THR A 13 8.74 -12.32 -5.53
CA THR A 13 9.16 -12.76 -6.88
C THR A 13 8.12 -12.44 -7.96
N CYS A 14 6.92 -12.00 -7.59
CA CYS A 14 5.87 -11.66 -8.55
C CYS A 14 5.80 -10.14 -8.73
N ALA A 15 5.87 -9.68 -9.97
CA ALA A 15 5.66 -8.28 -10.31
C ALA A 15 4.22 -7.85 -9.93
N PRO A 16 4.03 -6.69 -9.28
CA PRO A 16 2.70 -6.17 -8.98
C PRO A 16 1.78 -6.12 -10.21
N ILE A 17 0.50 -6.43 -10.01
CA ILE A 17 -0.54 -6.40 -11.04
C ILE A 17 -1.44 -5.18 -10.79
N LEU A 18 -1.81 -4.48 -11.87
CA LEU A 18 -2.69 -3.32 -11.83
C LEU A 18 -4.09 -3.71 -12.29
N GLU A 19 -5.08 -3.41 -11.46
CA GLU A 19 -6.49 -3.70 -11.68
C GLU A 19 -7.34 -2.45 -11.44
N ALA A 20 -8.57 -2.41 -11.97
CA ALA A 20 -9.53 -1.39 -11.56
C ALA A 20 -9.97 -1.64 -10.11
N ALA A 21 -10.05 -0.58 -9.30
CA ALA A 21 -10.55 -0.71 -7.94
C ALA A 21 -12.07 -1.01 -7.96
N PRO A 22 -12.52 -2.13 -7.36
CA PRO A 22 -13.92 -2.53 -7.41
C PRO A 22 -14.80 -1.51 -6.68
N GLY A 23 -15.78 -0.93 -7.38
CA GLY A 23 -16.69 0.08 -6.82
C GLY A 23 -16.05 1.46 -6.57
N GLY A 24 -14.79 1.66 -6.98
CA GLY A 24 -14.05 2.90 -6.77
C GLY A 24 -13.51 3.06 -5.35
N VAL A 25 -12.92 4.23 -5.08
CA VAL A 25 -12.30 4.59 -3.79
C VAL A 25 -12.88 5.90 -3.29
N ARG A 26 -13.11 6.00 -1.97
CA ARG A 26 -13.43 7.25 -1.26
C ARG A 26 -12.57 7.36 -0.01
N ILE A 27 -12.01 8.55 0.23
CA ILE A 27 -11.13 8.86 1.35
C ILE A 27 -11.63 10.11 2.05
N GLU A 28 -11.68 10.08 3.38
CA GLU A 28 -12.20 11.15 4.21
C GLU A 28 -11.21 11.54 5.32
N LEU A 29 -11.16 12.84 5.58
CA LEU A 29 -10.41 13.45 6.67
C LEU A 29 -11.22 14.60 7.27
N ALA A 30 -11.30 14.67 8.59
CA ALA A 30 -12.08 15.63 9.36
C ALA A 30 -13.55 15.72 8.90
N GLY A 31 -14.16 14.58 8.54
CA GLY A 31 -15.52 14.50 8.03
C GLY A 31 -15.73 15.08 6.63
N GLN A 32 -14.66 15.35 5.88
CA GLN A 32 -14.70 15.82 4.50
C GLN A 32 -14.10 14.79 3.55
N VAL A 33 -14.73 14.61 2.38
CA VAL A 33 -14.19 13.79 1.29
C VAL A 33 -13.02 14.52 0.66
N ILE A 34 -11.81 13.99 0.84
CA ILE A 34 -10.58 14.55 0.26
C ILE A 34 -10.16 13.85 -1.03
N ALA A 35 -10.72 12.67 -1.30
CA ALA A 35 -10.56 12.00 -2.60
C ALA A 35 -11.74 11.07 -2.87
N GLN A 36 -12.25 11.07 -4.11
CA GLN A 36 -13.28 10.12 -4.54
C GLN A 36 -13.16 9.82 -6.02
N SER A 37 -13.02 8.55 -6.39
CA SER A 37 -12.77 8.16 -7.78
C SER A 37 -13.34 6.78 -8.11
N GLN A 38 -14.06 6.71 -9.23
CA GLN A 38 -14.44 5.45 -9.88
C GLN A 38 -13.34 4.90 -10.81
N ALA A 39 -12.31 5.72 -11.09
CA ALA A 39 -11.16 5.37 -11.92
C ALA A 39 -9.91 5.06 -11.07
N ALA A 40 -10.09 4.68 -9.80
CA ALA A 40 -8.97 4.29 -8.95
C ALA A 40 -8.36 2.96 -9.42
N VAL A 41 -7.05 2.83 -9.28
CA VAL A 41 -6.28 1.64 -9.65
C VAL A 41 -5.90 0.90 -8.37
N ARG A 42 -6.17 -0.40 -8.35
CA ARG A 42 -5.74 -1.34 -7.30
C ARG A 42 -4.46 -2.03 -7.75
N VAL A 43 -3.46 -2.10 -6.87
CA VAL A 43 -2.20 -2.80 -7.12
C VAL A 43 -2.09 -3.99 -6.18
N VAL A 44 -1.99 -5.19 -6.75
CA VAL A 44 -1.98 -6.47 -6.04
C VAL A 44 -0.62 -7.14 -6.14
N GLY A 45 -0.18 -7.81 -5.07
CA GLY A 45 1.08 -8.56 -5.03
C GLY A 45 2.33 -7.73 -4.72
N ALA A 46 2.16 -6.42 -4.54
CA ALA A 46 3.20 -5.50 -4.11
C ALA A 46 3.55 -5.57 -2.62
N THR A 47 2.56 -5.90 -1.81
CA THR A 47 2.52 -5.91 -0.35
C THR A 47 1.54 -7.00 0.06
N GLU A 48 1.46 -7.31 1.36
CA GLU A 48 0.52 -8.34 1.87
C GLU A 48 -0.94 -7.98 1.62
N ALA A 49 -1.28 -6.70 1.63
CA ALA A 49 -2.60 -6.17 1.28
C ALA A 49 -2.50 -5.23 0.05
N PRO A 50 -3.54 -5.10 -0.78
CA PRO A 50 -3.50 -4.26 -1.97
C PRO A 50 -3.25 -2.78 -1.67
N LEU A 51 -2.63 -2.09 -2.62
CA LEU A 51 -2.48 -0.63 -2.60
C LEU A 51 -3.50 0.01 -3.54
N TYR A 52 -4.00 1.19 -3.19
CA TYR A 52 -4.98 1.91 -3.99
C TYR A 52 -4.44 3.28 -4.41
N TYR A 53 -4.47 3.51 -5.71
CA TYR A 53 -3.97 4.70 -6.38
C TYR A 53 -5.13 5.48 -6.98
N VAL A 54 -5.30 6.73 -6.58
CA VAL A 54 -6.36 7.63 -7.02
C VAL A 54 -5.79 8.64 -8.03
N PRO A 55 -6.43 8.88 -9.19
CA PRO A 55 -6.00 9.93 -10.11
C PRO A 55 -5.95 11.28 -9.40
N ALA A 56 -4.87 12.05 -9.57
CA ALA A 56 -4.67 13.31 -8.85
C ALA A 56 -5.80 14.34 -9.07
N HIS A 57 -6.48 14.32 -10.23
CA HIS A 57 -7.62 15.20 -10.51
C HIS A 57 -8.91 14.84 -9.76
N HIS A 58 -8.94 13.69 -9.09
CA HIS A 58 -10.01 13.26 -8.18
C HIS A 58 -9.63 13.43 -6.70
N VAL A 59 -8.49 14.06 -6.44
CA VAL A 59 -7.98 14.37 -5.10
C VAL A 59 -8.07 15.87 -4.88
N ASP A 60 -8.51 16.29 -3.70
CA ASP A 60 -8.43 17.68 -3.26
C ASP A 60 -6.96 18.04 -3.00
N MET A 61 -6.30 18.59 -4.02
CA MET A 61 -4.89 18.94 -3.96
C MET A 61 -4.60 20.09 -2.99
N ASP A 62 -5.60 20.90 -2.61
CA ASP A 62 -5.45 21.98 -1.63
C ASP A 62 -5.24 21.43 -0.21
N ARG A 63 -5.54 20.14 0.00
CA ARG A 63 -5.26 19.41 1.24
C ARG A 63 -3.85 18.80 1.26
N LEU A 64 -3.06 18.97 0.21
CA LEU A 64 -1.73 18.38 0.11
C LEU A 64 -0.64 19.44 0.15
N HIS A 65 0.38 19.21 0.98
CA HIS A 65 1.59 20.02 1.01
C HIS A 65 2.78 19.18 0.52
N PRO A 66 3.58 19.65 -0.46
CA PRO A 66 4.72 18.89 -0.97
C PRO A 66 5.72 18.58 0.16
N SER A 67 6.29 17.37 0.14
CA SER A 67 7.38 16.98 1.01
C SER A 67 8.70 17.01 0.26
N ASP A 68 9.78 17.38 0.95
CA ASP A 68 11.15 17.25 0.44
C ASP A 68 11.64 15.80 0.46
N ARG A 69 10.93 14.89 1.16
CA ARG A 69 11.29 13.47 1.22
C ARG A 69 11.09 12.81 -0.14
N GLN A 70 12.07 11.98 -0.49
CA GLN A 70 12.04 11.16 -1.69
C GLN A 70 12.52 9.75 -1.35
N GLY A 71 11.93 8.75 -2.01
CA GLY A 71 12.23 7.34 -1.81
C GLY A 71 12.57 6.63 -3.10
N LYS A 72 12.94 5.35 -2.98
CA LYS A 72 13.08 4.42 -4.10
C LYS A 72 12.13 3.25 -3.85
N SER A 73 11.40 2.84 -4.88
CA SER A 73 10.54 1.66 -4.82
C SER A 73 11.34 0.41 -5.17
N ASP A 74 10.97 -0.71 -4.56
CA ASP A 74 11.44 -2.03 -4.98
C ASP A 74 10.92 -2.43 -6.37
N TRP A 75 9.87 -1.77 -6.86
CA TRP A 75 9.35 -1.91 -8.23
C TRP A 75 10.20 -1.14 -9.27
N GLY A 76 11.20 -0.40 -8.79
CA GLY A 76 11.96 0.55 -9.60
C GLY A 76 11.32 1.94 -9.63
N GLY A 77 12.14 2.95 -9.93
CA GLY A 77 11.71 4.35 -9.97
C GLY A 77 11.78 5.08 -8.63
N ARG A 78 11.45 6.37 -8.66
CA ARG A 78 11.44 7.27 -7.51
C ARG A 78 10.04 7.42 -6.95
N ILE A 79 9.96 7.49 -5.63
CA ILE A 79 8.75 7.84 -4.90
C ILE A 79 8.93 9.26 -4.35
N ALA A 80 7.89 10.07 -4.43
CA ALA A 80 7.79 11.36 -3.74
C ALA A 80 6.57 11.35 -2.83
N TYR A 81 6.56 12.26 -1.86
CA TYR A 81 5.55 12.30 -0.81
C TYR A 81 4.86 13.67 -0.74
N PHE A 82 3.61 13.67 -0.32
CA PHE A 82 2.91 14.84 0.21
C PHE A 82 2.62 14.63 1.69
N HIS A 83 2.71 15.71 2.47
CA HIS A 83 2.06 15.81 3.76
C HIS A 83 0.58 16.11 3.53
N LEU A 84 -0.30 15.61 4.39
CA LEU A 84 -1.73 15.88 4.35
C LEU A 84 -2.05 17.00 5.36
N ILE A 85 -2.84 17.99 4.96
CA ILE A 85 -3.23 19.12 5.81
C ILE A 85 -4.47 18.71 6.59
N GLY A 86 -4.26 18.31 7.84
CA GLY A 86 -5.32 17.97 8.79
C GLY A 86 -5.77 19.16 9.64
N PRO A 87 -6.79 18.95 10.48
CA PRO A 87 -7.35 20.01 11.34
C PRO A 87 -6.37 20.48 12.43
N GLU A 88 -5.47 19.59 12.88
CA GLU A 88 -4.47 19.88 13.92
C GLU A 88 -3.08 20.25 13.35
N GLY A 89 -2.95 20.28 12.02
CA GLY A 89 -1.70 20.57 11.32
C GLY A 89 -1.34 19.55 10.26
N LEU A 90 -0.06 19.51 9.88
CA LEU A 90 0.43 18.60 8.85
C LEU A 90 0.57 17.17 9.39
N ILE A 91 -0.06 16.22 8.70
CA ILE A 91 0.16 14.78 8.86
C ILE A 91 1.28 14.40 7.90
N PRO A 92 2.46 14.03 8.41
CA PRO A 92 3.63 13.96 7.56
C PRO A 92 3.60 12.77 6.62
N GLU A 93 3.94 12.99 5.33
CA GLU A 93 4.22 11.92 4.35
C GLU A 93 3.06 10.92 4.18
N ALA A 94 1.84 11.40 4.42
CA ALA A 94 0.59 10.66 4.40
C ALA A 94 0.20 10.15 3.00
N VAL A 95 0.77 10.73 1.96
CA VAL A 95 0.46 10.41 0.57
C VAL A 95 1.76 10.23 -0.18
N TRP A 96 1.83 9.20 -1.03
CA TRP A 96 2.96 9.00 -1.92
C TRP A 96 2.53 8.83 -3.36
N PHE A 97 3.47 9.04 -4.28
CA PHE A 97 3.25 8.89 -5.71
C PHE A 97 4.56 8.64 -6.44
N PHE A 98 4.43 8.23 -7.70
CA PHE A 98 5.55 8.10 -8.62
C PHE A 98 5.61 9.33 -9.54
N PRO A 99 6.56 10.28 -9.37
CA PRO A 99 6.73 11.38 -10.31
C PRO A 99 7.02 10.86 -11.73
N GLU A 100 7.85 9.82 -11.79
CA GLU A 100 8.22 9.09 -12.99
C GLU A 100 8.08 7.60 -12.70
N PRO A 101 6.90 7.01 -12.98
CA PRO A 101 6.71 5.57 -12.78
C PRO A 101 7.63 4.77 -13.70
N PRO A 102 8.11 3.60 -13.26
CA PRO A 102 8.86 2.70 -14.14
C PRO A 102 8.00 2.27 -15.35
N PRO A 103 8.62 1.83 -16.46
CA PRO A 103 7.92 1.55 -17.72
C PRO A 103 6.71 0.62 -17.58
N GLU A 104 6.81 -0.40 -16.73
CA GLU A 104 5.77 -1.40 -16.48
C GLU A 104 4.56 -0.82 -15.72
N TYR A 105 4.76 0.26 -14.95
CA TYR A 105 3.74 0.90 -14.11
C TYR A 105 3.41 2.33 -14.54
N ARG A 106 3.61 2.67 -15.83
CA ARG A 106 3.29 3.98 -16.40
C ARG A 106 1.85 4.42 -16.17
N ALA A 107 0.91 3.48 -16.03
CA ALA A 107 -0.48 3.77 -15.72
C ALA A 107 -0.67 4.48 -14.36
N LEU A 108 0.29 4.34 -13.43
CA LEU A 108 0.28 5.05 -12.14
C LEU A 108 0.76 6.50 -12.23
N ARG A 109 1.09 6.99 -13.44
CA ARG A 109 1.48 8.39 -13.62
C ARG A 109 0.34 9.29 -13.17
N SER A 110 0.66 10.34 -12.40
CA SER A 110 -0.33 11.28 -11.87
C SER A 110 -1.40 10.62 -11.00
N HIS A 111 -1.08 9.49 -10.35
CA HIS A 111 -1.91 8.89 -9.32
C HIS A 111 -1.23 9.00 -7.95
N LEU A 112 -2.06 9.15 -6.93
CA LEU A 112 -1.66 9.31 -5.53
C LEU A 112 -2.17 8.12 -4.72
N ALA A 113 -1.34 7.58 -3.84
CA ALA A 113 -1.72 6.55 -2.88
C ALA A 113 -1.64 7.11 -1.46
N PHE A 114 -2.60 6.71 -0.63
CA PHE A 114 -2.75 7.21 0.73
C PHE A 114 -2.42 6.11 1.74
N PHE A 115 -1.72 6.49 2.81
CA PHE A 115 -1.59 5.65 3.98
C PHE A 115 -2.93 5.61 4.71
N PRO A 116 -3.57 4.44 4.87
CA PRO A 116 -4.90 4.35 5.49
C PRO A 116 -4.89 4.80 6.97
N GLN A 117 -3.74 4.72 7.65
CA GLN A 117 -3.56 5.23 9.01
C GLN A 117 -3.48 6.76 9.12
N ALA A 118 -3.35 7.47 7.99
CA ALA A 118 -3.19 8.93 7.96
C ALA A 118 -4.51 9.67 7.67
N VAL A 119 -5.61 8.94 7.56
CA VAL A 119 -6.95 9.43 7.22
C VAL A 119 -7.97 8.85 8.21
N ASP A 120 -9.14 9.47 8.33
CA ASP A 120 -10.16 9.02 9.29
C ASP A 120 -10.93 7.82 8.73
N GLU A 121 -11.30 7.90 7.45
CA GLU A 121 -12.00 6.83 6.76
C GLU A 121 -11.49 6.64 5.34
N ALA A 122 -11.36 5.37 4.95
CA ALA A 122 -11.12 4.98 3.57
C ALA A 122 -12.09 3.86 3.20
N TRP A 123 -12.53 3.85 1.95
CA TRP A 123 -13.56 2.97 1.44
C TRP A 123 -13.18 2.49 0.04
N VAL A 124 -13.42 1.20 -0.21
CA VAL A 124 -13.35 0.60 -1.55
C VAL A 124 -14.75 0.09 -1.88
N GLY A 125 -15.42 0.72 -2.84
CA GLY A 125 -16.85 0.55 -3.05
C GLY A 125 -17.64 0.84 -1.76
N GLN A 126 -18.29 -0.19 -1.22
CA GLN A 126 -19.05 -0.11 0.03
C GLN A 126 -18.28 -0.63 1.25
N ALA A 127 -17.11 -1.24 1.05
CA ALA A 127 -16.33 -1.84 2.12
C ALA A 127 -15.43 -0.80 2.78
N ARG A 128 -15.54 -0.68 4.11
CA ARG A 128 -14.63 0.17 4.90
C ARG A 128 -13.27 -0.49 4.99
N VAL A 129 -12.23 0.31 4.78
CA VAL A 129 -10.83 -0.09 4.90
C VAL A 129 -10.43 -0.05 6.37
N GLN A 130 -9.72 -1.08 6.79
CA GLN A 130 -8.97 -1.11 8.04
C GLN A 130 -7.48 -1.01 7.71
N PRO A 131 -6.71 -0.21 8.47
CA PRO A 131 -5.26 -0.27 8.37
C PRO A 131 -4.79 -1.65 8.80
N TYR A 132 -4.00 -2.32 7.96
CA TYR A 132 -3.39 -3.59 8.34
C TYR A 132 -2.41 -3.35 9.51
N ALA A 133 -2.47 -4.18 10.56
CA ALA A 133 -1.52 -4.13 11.66
C ALA A 133 -0.12 -4.49 11.14
N GLY A 134 0.69 -3.48 10.83
CA GLY A 134 1.97 -3.64 10.12
C GLY A 134 2.10 -2.82 8.83
N ALA A 135 1.11 -1.98 8.47
CA ALA A 135 1.02 -1.18 7.24
C ALA A 135 2.08 -0.05 7.09
N GLN A 136 3.34 -0.31 7.43
CA GLN A 136 4.47 0.55 7.04
C GLN A 136 4.54 0.72 5.52
N ASP A 137 3.98 -0.24 4.78
CA ASP A 137 3.98 -0.26 3.32
C ASP A 137 2.68 0.28 2.70
N GLY A 138 1.71 0.68 3.53
CA GLY A 138 0.48 1.37 3.08
C GLY A 138 -0.62 0.48 2.48
N GLY A 139 -0.60 -0.83 2.72
CA GLY A 139 -1.63 -1.79 2.30
C GLY A 139 -3.00 -1.55 2.95
N TRP A 140 -4.07 -1.72 2.16
CA TRP A 140 -5.46 -1.53 2.57
C TRP A 140 -6.15 -2.89 2.72
N VAL A 141 -6.78 -3.13 3.87
CA VAL A 141 -7.59 -4.34 4.10
C VAL A 141 -9.06 -3.95 4.13
N THR A 142 -9.87 -4.56 3.29
CA THR A 142 -11.32 -4.38 3.31
C THR A 142 -12.01 -5.60 3.93
N THR A 143 -13.18 -5.43 4.54
CA THR A 143 -13.93 -6.52 5.18
C THR A 143 -14.39 -7.61 4.20
N ASP A 144 -14.51 -7.28 2.90
CA ASP A 144 -14.96 -8.20 1.84
C ASP A 144 -13.79 -9.03 1.28
N GLU A 145 -12.58 -8.49 1.33
CA GLU A 145 -11.36 -9.23 1.02
C GLU A 145 -11.06 -10.18 2.17
N ALA A 146 -11.17 -11.49 1.93
CA ALA A 146 -10.67 -12.49 2.86
C ALA A 146 -9.25 -12.09 3.27
N MET A 147 -9.05 -11.80 4.57
CA MET A 147 -7.71 -11.60 5.13
C MET A 147 -6.81 -12.70 4.54
N PRO A 148 -5.66 -12.38 3.93
CA PRO A 148 -4.72 -13.43 3.61
C PRO A 148 -4.50 -14.19 4.92
N GLU A 149 -4.74 -15.51 4.90
CA GLU A 149 -4.32 -16.40 5.98
C GLU A 149 -2.93 -15.94 6.40
N PRO A 150 -2.68 -15.69 7.70
CA PRO A 150 -1.38 -15.19 8.13
C PRO A 150 -0.33 -16.07 7.48
N VAL A 151 0.46 -15.47 6.58
CA VAL A 151 1.49 -16.21 5.87
C VAL A 151 2.29 -16.89 6.96
N PRO A 152 2.29 -18.24 7.04
CA PRO A 152 3.00 -18.90 8.11
C PRO A 152 4.43 -18.43 7.99
N VAL A 153 4.90 -17.72 9.01
CA VAL A 153 6.31 -17.37 9.13
C VAL A 153 7.05 -18.66 8.86
N TYR A 154 7.91 -18.67 7.85
CA TYR A 154 8.68 -19.84 7.49
C TYR A 154 9.42 -20.32 8.75
N ASP A 155 8.89 -21.38 9.37
CA ASP A 155 9.44 -22.02 10.55
C ASP A 155 10.21 -23.26 10.07
N PRO A 156 11.55 -23.15 9.90
CA PRO A 156 12.35 -24.27 9.42
C PRO A 156 12.26 -25.49 10.36
N LEU A 157 11.85 -25.32 11.63
CA LEU A 157 11.70 -26.42 12.58
C LEU A 157 10.39 -27.19 12.37
N ARG A 158 9.33 -26.56 11.85
CA ARG A 158 8.07 -27.23 11.49
C ARG A 158 8.19 -28.03 10.20
N ALA A 159 8.94 -27.53 9.22
CA ALA A 159 9.25 -28.24 7.97
C ALA A 159 10.13 -29.49 8.21
N ALA A 160 11.08 -29.42 9.14
CA ALA A 160 11.91 -30.57 9.51
C ALA A 160 11.12 -31.69 10.23
N ARG A 161 10.11 -31.33 11.03
CA ARG A 161 9.26 -32.31 11.75
C ARG A 161 8.27 -33.03 10.84
N SER A 162 7.85 -32.40 9.73
CA SER A 162 6.93 -33.01 8.74
C SER A 162 7.65 -33.93 7.75
N ALA A 163 8.96 -33.77 7.56
CA ALA A 163 9.79 -34.67 6.75
C ALA A 163 10.25 -35.95 7.48
N GLY A 164 9.99 -36.08 8.79
CA GLY A 164 10.43 -37.21 9.62
C GLY A 164 9.36 -38.25 9.95
N ALA A 165 8.09 -38.04 9.59
CA ALA A 165 6.99 -38.95 9.90
C ALA A 165 6.67 -39.88 8.71
N SER A 166 7.64 -40.71 8.34
CA SER A 166 7.39 -41.95 7.59
C SER A 166 8.53 -42.92 7.86
N ARG A 167 8.38 -43.68 8.94
CA ARG A 167 8.73 -45.11 9.06
C ARG A 167 8.28 -45.61 10.42
#